data_AF-A0A7X9DB51-F1
#
_entry.id   AF-A0A7X9DB51-F1
#
_cell.length_a   1.000
_cell.length_b   1.000
_cell.length_c   1.000
_cell.angle_alpha   90.00
_cell.angle_beta   90.00
_cell.angle_gamma   90.00
#
_symmetry.space_group_name_H-M   'P 1'
#
loop_
_entity.id
_entity.type
_entity.pdbx_description
1 polymer ?
#
loop_
_entity_poly.entity_id
_entity_poly.type
_entity_poly.pdbx_seq_one_letter_code
_entity_poly.pdbx_strand_id
1 'polypeptide(L)'
;MIRKQNGFTLIETLVVVGLFTMTIGGAITLFMMMIKGSQKSDNLLRLNQTSVNILEIFNRELIAAQRINNCDAIAENIPEASKPTYLSFTNKDNQDFNFGCVFPDDGSNGDIIFGETHLLDPEYKFTLQSCSFSCYKNNSGIPVGVSFEFTLSSLENTKNNSTYVSLRRNNL
;
A
#
# COMPACT_ATOMS: atom_id res chain seq x y z
N MET A 1 -11.09 72.21 -28.09
CA MET A 1 -10.51 70.92 -28.53
C MET A 1 -11.51 69.82 -28.19
N ILE A 2 -12.28 69.35 -29.18
CA ILE A 2 -13.26 68.28 -28.97
C ILE A 2 -12.52 66.96 -29.18
N ARG A 3 -12.26 66.22 -28.10
CA ARG A 3 -11.72 64.86 -28.17
C ARG A 3 -12.82 63.96 -28.73
N LYS A 4 -12.62 63.39 -29.92
CA LYS A 4 -13.43 62.26 -30.41
C LYS A 4 -13.24 61.10 -29.43
N GLN A 5 -14.30 60.74 -28.71
CA GLN A 5 -14.36 59.47 -27.99
C GLN A 5 -14.70 58.39 -29.03
N ASN A 6 -13.75 57.49 -29.29
CA ASN A 6 -14.02 56.31 -30.11
C ASN A 6 -14.83 55.35 -29.23
N GLY A 7 -16.14 55.23 -29.49
CA GLY A 7 -16.99 54.26 -28.81
C GLY A 7 -16.61 52.86 -29.25
N PHE A 8 -16.30 51.99 -28.28
CA PHE A 8 -16.14 50.56 -28.52
C PHE A 8 -17.41 50.03 -29.20
N THR A 9 -17.24 49.33 -30.32
CA THR A 9 -18.38 48.74 -31.03
C THR A 9 -18.86 47.51 -30.27
N LEU A 10 -20.18 47.34 -30.12
CA LEU A 10 -20.79 46.21 -29.39
C LEU A 10 -20.28 44.85 -29.87
N ILE A 11 -19.88 44.77 -31.14
CA ILE A 11 -19.33 43.55 -31.74
C ILE A 11 -17.94 43.22 -31.21
N GLU A 12 -17.11 44.23 -30.93
CA GLU A 12 -15.76 44.07 -30.39
C GLU A 12 -15.82 43.52 -28.96
N THR A 13 -16.74 44.03 -28.14
CA THR A 13 -16.97 43.49 -26.78
C THR A 13 -17.44 42.04 -26.82
N LEU A 14 -18.31 41.66 -27.75
CA LEU A 14 -18.80 40.29 -27.87
C LEU A 14 -17.69 39.31 -28.28
N VAL A 15 -16.81 39.72 -29.20
CA VAL A 15 -15.64 38.93 -29.60
C VAL A 15 -14.66 38.78 -28.44
N VAL A 16 -14.39 39.86 -27.69
CA VAL A 16 -13.49 39.79 -26.52
C VAL A 16 -14.05 38.85 -25.46
N VAL A 17 -15.34 38.92 -25.14
CA VAL A 17 -15.98 38.00 -24.18
C VAL A 17 -15.93 36.55 -24.67
N GLY A 18 -16.15 36.32 -25.97
CA GLY A 18 -16.03 34.97 -26.55
C GLY A 18 -14.63 34.38 -26.41
N LEU A 19 -13.59 35.15 -26.73
CA LEU A 19 -12.20 34.72 -26.54
C LEU A 19 -11.85 34.52 -25.07
N PHE A 20 -12.35 35.37 -24.18
CA PHE A 20 -12.11 35.27 -22.75
C PHE A 20 -12.74 34.02 -22.14
N THR A 21 -13.97 33.66 -22.55
CA THR A 21 -14.64 32.46 -22.07
C THR A 21 -13.94 31.18 -22.56
N MET A 22 -13.48 31.14 -23.82
CA MET A 22 -12.72 30.01 -24.35
C MET A 22 -11.39 29.81 -23.61
N THR A 23 -10.64 30.89 -23.36
CA THR A 23 -9.36 30.81 -22.67
C THR A 23 -9.51 30.39 -21.21
N ILE A 24 -10.49 30.93 -20.48
CA ILE A 24 -10.79 30.52 -19.11
C ILE A 24 -11.23 29.05 -19.05
N GLY A 25 -12.10 28.61 -19.97
CA GLY A 25 -12.55 27.21 -20.04
C GLY A 25 -11.37 26.25 -20.25
N GLY A 26 -10.44 26.60 -21.14
CA GLY A 26 -9.20 25.86 -21.36
C GLY A 26 -8.31 25.83 -20.11
N ALA A 27 -8.14 26.96 -19.42
CA ALA A 27 -7.31 27.03 -18.22
C ALA A 27 -7.87 26.16 -17.07
N ILE A 28 -9.19 26.17 -16.85
CA ILE A 28 -9.83 25.39 -15.78
C ILE A 28 -9.67 23.89 -16.00
N THR A 29 -9.81 23.42 -17.25
CA THR A 29 -9.66 22.00 -17.58
C THR A 29 -8.23 21.51 -17.35
N LEU A 30 -7.22 22.29 -17.78
CA LEU A 30 -5.82 21.99 -17.51
C LEU A 30 -5.52 21.98 -16.00
N PHE A 31 -6.07 22.95 -15.25
CA PHE A 31 -5.90 23.02 -13.81
C PHE A 31 -6.51 21.81 -13.10
N MET A 32 -7.72 21.40 -13.48
CA MET A 32 -8.36 20.19 -12.94
C MET A 32 -7.57 18.91 -13.24
N MET A 33 -7.00 18.80 -14.45
CA MET A 33 -6.12 17.67 -14.79
C MET A 33 -4.86 17.66 -13.91
N MET A 34 -4.27 18.82 -13.64
CA MET A 34 -3.10 18.94 -12.78
C MET A 34 -3.39 18.51 -11.34
N ILE A 35 -4.53 18.93 -10.77
CA ILE A 35 -4.95 18.51 -9.42
C ILE A 35 -5.12 16.99 -9.35
N LYS A 36 -5.82 16.39 -10.33
CA LYS A 36 -6.00 14.94 -10.38
C LYS A 36 -4.67 14.21 -10.51
N GLY A 37 -3.74 14.73 -11.31
CA GLY A 37 -2.39 14.20 -11.45
C GLY A 37 -1.61 14.21 -10.13
N SER A 38 -1.67 15.32 -9.38
CA SER A 38 -1.00 15.45 -8.08
C SER A 38 -1.55 14.44 -7.08
N GLN A 39 -2.87 14.36 -6.92
CA GLN A 39 -3.51 13.43 -5.98
C GLN A 39 -3.17 11.97 -6.29
N LYS A 40 -3.15 11.60 -7.56
CA LYS A 40 -2.76 10.24 -7.98
C LYS A 40 -1.30 9.94 -7.63
N SER A 41 -0.40 10.89 -7.88
CA SER A 41 1.02 10.75 -7.55
C SER A 41 1.23 10.61 -6.04
N ASP A 42 0.55 11.43 -5.24
CA ASP A 42 0.66 11.40 -3.78
C ASP A 42 0.14 10.08 -3.21
N ASN A 43 -1.00 9.58 -3.71
CA ASN A 43 -1.54 8.29 -3.31
C ASN A 43 -0.60 7.13 -3.67
N LEU A 44 0.03 7.18 -4.85
CA LEU A 44 1.00 6.16 -5.27
C LEU A 44 2.26 6.20 -4.40
N LEU A 45 2.76 7.39 -4.07
CA LEU A 45 3.91 7.58 -3.19
C LEU A 45 3.61 7.02 -1.79
N ARG A 46 2.44 7.33 -1.23
CA ARG A 46 2.01 6.81 0.08
C ARG A 46 1.84 5.29 0.05
N LEU A 47 1.19 4.74 -0.97
CA LEU A 47 1.06 3.30 -1.16
C LEU A 47 2.44 2.61 -1.16
N ASN A 48 3.41 3.21 -1.85
CA ASN A 48 4.78 2.72 -1.88
C ASN A 48 5.46 2.79 -0.52
N GLN A 49 5.33 3.91 0.19
CA GLN A 49 5.91 4.09 1.53
C GLN A 49 5.31 3.11 2.53
N THR A 50 3.98 2.97 2.57
CA THR A 50 3.29 2.01 3.43
C THR A 50 3.75 0.58 3.15
N SER A 51 3.80 0.20 1.87
CA SER A 51 4.30 -1.10 1.43
C SER A 51 5.74 -1.38 1.90
N VAL A 52 6.65 -0.42 1.74
CA VAL A 52 8.04 -0.57 2.18
C VAL A 52 8.13 -0.65 3.71
N ASN A 53 7.37 0.18 4.43
CA ASN A 53 7.34 0.18 5.89
C ASN A 53 6.85 -1.17 6.45
N ILE A 54 5.79 -1.75 5.88
CA ILE A 54 5.30 -3.08 6.27
C ILE A 54 6.39 -4.13 6.09
N LEU A 55 7.08 -4.11 4.95
CA LEU A 55 8.16 -5.05 4.65
C LEU A 55 9.36 -4.87 5.59
N GLU A 56 9.69 -3.63 5.93
CA GLU A 56 10.78 -3.31 6.85
C GLU A 56 10.47 -3.79 8.27
N ILE A 57 9.25 -3.54 8.76
CA ILE A 57 8.77 -4.06 10.05
C ILE A 57 8.83 -5.59 10.03
N PHE A 58 8.24 -6.23 9.02
CA PHE A 58 8.26 -7.69 8.89
C PHE A 58 9.69 -8.25 8.92
N ASN A 59 10.59 -7.67 8.13
CA ASN A 59 11.98 -8.12 8.05
C ASN A 59 12.72 -7.92 9.37
N ARG A 60 12.58 -6.75 10.01
CA ARG A 60 13.24 -6.44 11.27
C ARG A 60 12.81 -7.41 12.37
N GLU A 61 11.51 -7.62 12.53
CA GLU A 61 10.98 -8.49 13.58
C GLU A 61 11.32 -9.96 13.32
N LEU A 62 11.30 -10.39 12.06
CA LEU A 62 11.65 -11.77 11.70
C LEU A 62 13.15 -12.05 11.84
N ILE A 63 14.03 -11.06 11.60
CA ILE A 63 15.47 -11.18 11.89
C ILE A 63 15.71 -11.26 13.41
N ALA A 64 14.91 -10.56 14.21
CA ALA A 64 14.98 -10.63 15.67
C ALA A 64 14.44 -11.95 16.23
N ALA A 65 13.52 -12.61 15.51
CA ALA A 65 12.90 -13.86 15.91
C ALA A 65 13.93 -14.97 16.14
N GLN A 66 13.77 -15.67 17.26
CA GLN A 66 14.55 -16.86 17.60
C GLN A 66 13.94 -18.13 16.99
N ARG A 67 12.59 -18.19 16.94
CA ARG A 67 11.85 -19.33 16.44
C ARG A 67 10.53 -18.89 15.79
N ILE A 68 10.13 -19.61 14.75
CA ILE A 68 8.79 -19.51 14.17
C ILE A 68 7.94 -20.66 14.72
N ASN A 69 6.77 -20.34 15.27
CA ASN A 69 5.95 -21.29 16.02
C ASN A 69 5.03 -22.12 15.12
N ASN A 70 4.50 -21.53 14.04
CA ASN A 70 3.47 -22.12 13.20
C ASN A 70 3.92 -22.42 11.76
N CYS A 71 5.23 -22.57 11.53
CA CYS A 71 5.77 -22.78 10.21
C CYS A 71 5.31 -24.09 9.54
N ASP A 72 4.95 -25.10 10.34
CA ASP A 72 4.41 -26.38 9.87
C ASP A 72 3.04 -26.23 9.21
N ALA A 73 2.22 -25.31 9.73
CA ALA A 73 0.91 -24.97 9.19
C ALA A 73 0.97 -24.00 8.00
N ILE A 74 2.16 -23.46 7.69
CA ILE A 74 2.42 -22.50 6.59
C ILE A 74 3.24 -23.18 5.47
N ALA A 75 3.50 -24.48 5.57
CA ALA A 75 4.31 -25.19 4.60
C ALA A 75 3.70 -25.14 3.18
N GLU A 76 4.57 -25.08 2.17
CA GLU A 76 4.28 -24.85 0.75
C GLU A 76 3.25 -25.82 0.14
N ASN A 77 3.04 -26.98 0.77
CA ASN A 77 2.13 -28.04 0.30
C ASN A 77 0.68 -27.93 0.82
N ILE A 78 0.32 -26.85 1.50
CA ILE A 78 -1.05 -26.64 2.01
C ILE A 78 -1.86 -25.84 0.97
N PRO A 79 -3.10 -26.28 0.62
CA PRO A 79 -3.96 -25.55 -0.29
C PRO A 79 -4.21 -24.11 0.20
N GLU A 80 -4.24 -23.17 -0.74
CA GLU A 80 -4.26 -21.73 -0.48
C GLU A 80 -5.41 -21.28 0.43
N ALA A 81 -6.56 -21.95 0.36
CA ALA A 81 -7.73 -21.73 1.20
C ALA A 81 -7.54 -22.09 2.69
N SER A 82 -6.45 -22.78 3.04
CA SER A 82 -6.15 -23.22 4.41
C SER A 82 -4.83 -22.68 4.95
N LYS A 83 -4.15 -21.81 4.19
CA LYS A 83 -2.93 -21.15 4.66
C LYS A 83 -3.30 -20.16 5.77
N PRO A 84 -2.71 -20.27 6.96
CA PRO A 84 -3.05 -19.37 8.05
C PRO A 84 -2.58 -17.96 7.69
N THR A 85 -3.46 -17.00 7.95
CA THR A 85 -3.23 -15.59 7.65
C THR A 85 -2.34 -14.91 8.70
N TYR A 86 -1.78 -15.67 9.64
CA TYR A 86 -0.95 -15.17 10.72
C TYR A 86 0.31 -16.03 10.82
N LEU A 87 1.44 -15.36 11.05
CA LEU A 87 2.74 -15.89 11.39
C LEU A 87 3.00 -15.60 12.88
N SER A 88 3.22 -16.64 13.67
CA SER A 88 3.58 -16.52 15.08
C SER A 88 5.06 -16.83 15.26
N PHE A 89 5.78 -15.98 15.97
CA PHE A 89 7.19 -16.16 16.24
C PHE A 89 7.56 -15.66 17.64
N THR A 90 8.61 -16.26 18.20
CA THR A 90 9.13 -15.94 19.52
C THR A 90 10.44 -15.15 19.37
N ASN A 91 10.52 -13.98 19.98
CA ASN A 91 11.74 -13.17 20.03
C ASN A 91 12.74 -13.73 21.07
N LYS A 92 13.98 -13.24 21.07
CA LYS A 92 15.05 -13.59 22.01
C LYS A 92 14.68 -13.38 23.48
N ASP A 93 13.73 -12.48 23.74
CA ASP A 93 13.20 -12.20 25.08
C ASP A 93 12.09 -13.19 25.51
N ASN A 94 11.86 -14.27 24.75
CA ASN A 94 10.76 -15.23 24.92
C ASN A 94 9.35 -14.60 24.88
N GLN A 95 9.21 -13.47 24.19
CA GLN A 95 7.91 -12.87 23.89
C GLN A 95 7.40 -13.38 22.55
N ASP A 96 6.14 -13.80 22.54
CA ASP A 96 5.45 -14.24 21.33
C ASP A 96 4.80 -13.05 20.63
N PHE A 97 5.10 -12.92 19.34
CA PHE A 97 4.51 -11.93 18.47
C PHE A 97 3.74 -12.61 17.35
N ASN A 98 2.68 -11.95 16.92
CA ASN A 98 1.87 -12.38 15.79
C ASN A 98 1.91 -11.29 14.73
N PHE A 99 2.29 -11.68 13.52
CA PHE A 99 2.21 -10.83 12.34
C PHE A 99 1.21 -11.48 11.40
N GLY A 100 0.19 -10.77 10.94
CA GLY A 100 -0.79 -11.39 10.07
C GLY A 100 -1.65 -10.41 9.32
N CYS A 101 -2.55 -10.96 8.52
CA CYS A 101 -3.51 -10.20 7.76
C CYS A 101 -4.92 -10.57 8.20
N VAL A 102 -5.77 -9.55 8.32
CA VAL A 102 -7.15 -9.68 8.74
C VAL A 102 -8.01 -9.34 7.54
N PHE A 103 -8.80 -10.31 7.07
CA PHE A 103 -9.82 -10.09 6.06
C PHE A 103 -11.18 -10.17 6.76
N PRO A 104 -11.88 -9.04 6.91
CA PRO A 104 -13.19 -9.03 7.56
C PRO A 104 -14.26 -9.61 6.62
N ASP A 105 -15.15 -10.45 7.16
CA ASP A 105 -16.19 -11.17 6.40
C ASP A 105 -17.26 -10.25 5.79
N ASP A 106 -17.34 -9.00 6.25
CA ASP A 106 -18.28 -7.99 5.79
C ASP A 106 -17.86 -7.34 4.46
N GLY A 107 -16.70 -7.74 3.90
CA GLY A 107 -16.14 -7.17 2.68
C GLY A 107 -15.51 -5.79 2.89
N SER A 108 -15.25 -5.39 4.14
CA SER A 108 -14.47 -4.19 4.43
C SER A 108 -12.98 -4.39 4.11
N ASN A 109 -12.22 -3.31 4.13
CA ASN A 109 -10.82 -3.35 3.73
C ASN A 109 -10.03 -4.27 4.67
N GLY A 110 -9.34 -5.26 4.09
CA GLY A 110 -8.42 -6.08 4.87
C GLY A 110 -7.26 -5.24 5.42
N ASP A 111 -6.68 -5.72 6.51
CA ASP A 111 -5.61 -5.04 7.24
C ASP A 111 -4.43 -5.97 7.49
N ILE A 112 -3.26 -5.39 7.75
CA ILE A 112 -2.05 -6.09 8.17
C ILE A 112 -1.76 -5.68 9.61
N ILE A 113 -1.72 -6.65 10.52
CA ILE A 113 -1.52 -6.44 11.94
C ILE A 113 -0.17 -6.98 12.41
N PHE A 114 0.43 -6.29 13.37
CA PHE A 114 1.57 -6.76 14.15
C PHE A 114 1.28 -6.60 15.65
N GLY A 115 1.06 -7.72 16.33
CA GLY A 115 0.48 -7.73 17.68
C GLY A 115 -0.91 -7.10 17.67
N GLU A 116 -1.07 -6.00 18.41
CA GLU A 116 -2.29 -5.18 18.46
C GLU A 116 -2.22 -3.96 17.53
N THR A 117 -1.12 -3.78 16.80
CA THR A 117 -0.91 -2.60 15.95
C THR A 117 -1.37 -2.86 14.53
N HIS A 118 -2.19 -1.94 14.01
CA HIS A 118 -2.63 -1.90 12.62
C HIS A 118 -1.59 -1.18 11.76
N LEU A 119 -1.10 -1.83 10.70
CA LEU A 119 -0.03 -1.28 9.85
C LEU A 119 -0.58 -0.52 8.64
N LEU A 120 -1.85 -0.73 8.27
CA LEU A 120 -2.53 0.14 7.32
C LEU A 120 -3.17 1.31 8.06
N ASP A 121 -2.87 2.51 7.59
CA ASP A 121 -3.46 3.73 8.12
C ASP A 121 -4.93 3.83 7.65
N PRO A 122 -5.90 3.91 8.57
CA PRO A 122 -7.32 3.98 8.21
C PRO A 122 -7.71 5.27 7.47
N GLU A 123 -6.89 6.32 7.55
CA GLU A 123 -7.10 7.56 6.79
C GLU A 123 -6.92 7.31 5.28
N TYR A 124 -6.04 6.37 4.91
CA TYR A 124 -5.82 6.00 3.54
C TYR A 124 -6.73 4.83 3.18
N LYS A 125 -7.54 5.03 2.13
CA LYS A 125 -8.43 3.99 1.58
C LYS A 125 -7.63 2.95 0.78
N PHE A 126 -6.65 2.34 1.43
CA PHE A 126 -5.96 1.17 0.92
C PHE A 126 -6.74 -0.08 1.29
N THR A 127 -6.80 -1.01 0.35
CA THR A 127 -7.48 -2.28 0.52
C THR A 127 -6.45 -3.38 0.35
N LEU A 128 -6.28 -4.21 1.37
CA LEU A 128 -5.54 -5.46 1.23
C LEU A 128 -6.38 -6.44 0.40
N GLN A 129 -5.85 -6.87 -0.74
CA GLN A 129 -6.53 -7.80 -1.64
C GLN A 129 -6.14 -9.25 -1.35
N SER A 130 -4.87 -9.48 -1.09
CA SER A 130 -4.33 -10.81 -0.79
C SER A 130 -3.14 -10.69 0.14
N CYS A 131 -2.92 -11.74 0.91
CA CYS A 131 -1.81 -11.86 1.83
C CYS A 131 -1.53 -13.35 2.04
N SER A 132 -0.27 -13.73 1.93
CA SER A 132 0.18 -15.10 2.12
C SER A 132 1.54 -15.14 2.80
N PHE A 133 1.71 -16.16 3.62
CA PHE A 133 3.00 -16.54 4.18
C PHE A 133 3.40 -17.88 3.56
N SER A 134 4.69 -18.06 3.31
CA SER A 134 5.27 -19.34 2.89
C SER A 134 6.53 -19.62 3.69
N CYS A 135 6.65 -20.85 4.16
CA CYS A 135 7.66 -21.24 5.13
C CYS A 135 8.59 -22.29 4.51
N TYR A 136 9.89 -21.99 4.45
CA TYR A 136 10.88 -22.89 3.85
C TYR A 136 11.67 -23.58 4.94
N LYS A 137 11.64 -24.91 4.94
CA LYS A 137 12.46 -25.75 5.83
C LYS A 137 13.61 -26.36 5.04
N ASN A 138 14.76 -26.57 5.68
CA ASN A 138 15.75 -27.50 5.09
C ASN A 138 15.38 -28.95 5.41
N ASN A 139 16.12 -29.88 4.82
CA ASN A 139 16.00 -31.33 5.04
C ASN A 139 16.13 -31.79 6.51
N SER A 140 16.54 -30.92 7.43
CA SER A 140 16.58 -31.16 8.88
C SER A 140 15.29 -30.77 9.61
N GLY A 141 14.25 -30.32 8.89
CA GLY A 141 12.94 -29.95 9.46
C GLY A 141 12.92 -28.59 10.16
N ILE A 142 14.02 -27.84 10.14
CA ILE A 142 14.14 -26.52 10.76
C ILE A 142 13.83 -25.45 9.70
N PRO A 143 12.94 -24.49 9.98
CA PRO A 143 12.68 -23.41 9.05
C PRO A 143 13.92 -22.53 8.85
N VAL A 144 14.30 -22.35 7.59
CA VAL A 144 15.44 -21.56 7.13
C VAL A 144 15.02 -20.16 6.71
N GLY A 145 13.76 -19.97 6.32
CA GLY A 145 13.24 -18.66 5.96
C GLY A 145 11.73 -18.62 5.79
N VAL A 146 11.19 -17.41 5.75
CA VAL A 146 9.78 -17.12 5.50
C VAL A 146 9.70 -16.14 4.33
N SER A 147 8.82 -16.45 3.38
CA SER A 147 8.34 -15.48 2.39
C SER A 147 7.02 -14.90 2.87
N PHE A 148 6.89 -13.59 2.72
CA PHE A 148 5.66 -12.86 2.94
C PHE A 148 5.30 -12.12 1.68
N GLU A 149 4.10 -12.38 1.16
CA GLU A 149 3.58 -11.78 -0.05
C GLU A 149 2.22 -11.15 0.23
N PHE A 150 2.02 -9.93 -0.25
CA PHE A 150 0.75 -9.24 -0.08
C PHE A 150 0.49 -8.27 -1.22
N THR A 151 -0.79 -8.01 -1.46
CA THR A 151 -1.25 -7.10 -2.50
C THR A 151 -2.08 -5.99 -1.88
N LEU A 152 -1.61 -4.76 -2.03
CA LEU A 152 -2.39 -3.57 -1.66
C LEU A 152 -2.95 -2.93 -2.91
N SER A 153 -4.20 -2.47 -2.83
CA SER A 153 -4.82 -1.64 -3.86
C SER A 153 -5.31 -0.32 -3.30
N SER A 154 -5.23 0.71 -4.13
CA SER A 154 -5.94 1.97 -4.02
C SER A 154 -6.89 2.09 -5.22
N LEU A 155 -7.86 3.01 -5.16
CA LEU A 155 -8.94 3.24 -6.15
C LEU A 155 -8.53 3.11 -7.64
N GLU A 156 -7.27 3.36 -8.00
CA GLU A 156 -6.76 3.24 -9.38
C GLU A 156 -5.43 2.48 -9.52
N ASN A 157 -4.83 2.00 -8.43
CA ASN A 157 -3.48 1.42 -8.46
C ASN A 157 -3.44 0.14 -7.62
N THR A 158 -2.95 -0.96 -8.20
CA THR A 158 -2.67 -2.21 -7.48
C THR A 158 -1.17 -2.42 -7.41
N LYS A 159 -0.67 -2.80 -6.24
CA LYS A 159 0.74 -3.11 -6.01
C LYS A 159 0.89 -4.44 -5.31
N ASN A 160 1.58 -5.36 -5.98
CA ASN A 160 1.97 -6.65 -5.42
C ASN A 160 3.36 -6.50 -4.83
N ASN A 161 3.55 -6.95 -3.59
CA ASN A 161 4.83 -6.93 -2.91
C ASN A 161 5.13 -8.30 -2.35
N SER A 162 6.38 -8.71 -2.43
CA SER A 162 6.88 -9.92 -1.81
C SER A 162 8.23 -9.64 -1.16
N THR A 163 8.50 -10.32 -0.06
CA THR A 163 9.82 -10.35 0.55
C THR A 163 10.14 -11.75 1.02
N TYR A 164 11.41 -12.08 1.00
CA TYR A 164 11.94 -13.31 1.54
C TYR A 164 12.97 -12.97 2.61
N VAL A 165 12.81 -13.55 3.79
CA VAL A 165 13.72 -13.34 4.91
C VAL A 165 14.23 -14.70 5.36
N SER A 166 15.54 -14.90 5.24
CA SER A 166 16.21 -16.06 5.81
C SER A 166 16.52 -15.82 7.28
N LEU A 167 16.18 -16.77 8.14
CA LEU A 167 16.61 -16.73 9.54
C LEU A 167 18.11 -17.01 9.59
N ARG A 168 18.90 -16.00 9.98
CA ARG A 168 20.32 -16.20 10.24
C ARG A 168 20.44 -16.95 11.56
N ARG A 169 20.89 -18.21 11.52
CA ARG A 169 21.31 -18.93 12.74
C ARG A 169 22.37 -18.08 13.42
N ASN A 170 22.03 -17.47 14.55
CA ASN A 170 23.04 -17.22 15.57
C ASN A 170 23.40 -18.60 16.09
N ASN A 171 24.61 -19.06 15.77
CA ASN A 171 25.17 -20.30 16.26
C ASN A 171 25.01 -20.31 17.79
N LEU A 172 24.14 -21.19 18.29
CA LEU A 172 24.22 -21.74 19.63
C LEU A 172 25.35 -22.76 19.66
#